data_AF-A0A1Q7RCY7-F1
#
_entry.id   AF-A0A1Q7RCY7-F1
#
_cell.length_a   1.000
_cell.length_b   1.000
_cell.length_c   1.000
_cell.angle_alpha   90.00
_cell.angle_beta   90.00
_cell.angle_gamma   90.00
#
_symmetry.space_group_name_H-M   'P 1'
#
loop_
_entity.id
_entity.type
_entity.pdbx_description
1 polymer ?
#
loop_
_entity_poly.entity_id
_entity_poly.type
_entity_poly.pdbx_seq_one_letter_code
_entity_poly.pdbx_strand_id
1 'polypeptide(L)'
;MMQDPEVLARAIPGCEGLEKTGEGEYRMKMQMALASLSGAFEGRVRITDQTPSLSFRLVVEGAGRIGFVKGEGLLKLRAADGGTEVSYEGEAQVGGTIAAVGQRLIDGTAKMMIKKFFEKFAEAAS
;
A
#
# COMPACT_ATOMS: atom_id res chain seq x y z
N MET A 1 9.47 -14.52 3.80
CA MET A 1 9.65 -14.33 2.34
C MET A 1 9.03 -12.97 1.99
N MET A 2 9.59 -12.17 1.07
CA MET A 2 9.13 -10.79 0.83
C MET A 2 7.62 -10.63 0.53
N GLN A 3 6.96 -11.68 0.03
CA GLN A 3 5.51 -11.67 -0.26
C GLN A 3 4.66 -12.30 0.86
N ASP A 4 5.26 -12.50 2.03
CA ASP A 4 4.56 -13.03 3.19
C ASP A 4 3.49 -12.03 3.64
N PRO A 5 2.22 -12.44 3.74
CA PRO A 5 1.12 -11.58 4.16
C PRO A 5 1.38 -10.89 5.50
N GLU A 6 2.05 -11.56 6.45
CA GLU A 6 2.37 -10.97 7.74
C GLU A 6 3.43 -9.87 7.62
N VAL A 7 4.40 -10.04 6.71
CA VAL A 7 5.40 -9.01 6.38
C VAL A 7 4.73 -7.81 5.72
N LEU A 8 3.84 -8.05 4.76
CA LEU A 8 3.10 -7.00 4.07
C LEU A 8 2.19 -6.22 5.04
N ALA A 9 1.46 -6.91 5.91
CA ALA A 9 0.60 -6.29 6.92
C ALA A 9 1.39 -5.37 7.85
N ARG A 10 2.55 -5.83 8.33
CA ARG A 10 3.43 -5.06 9.22
C ARG A 10 4.08 -3.87 8.51
N ALA A 11 4.25 -3.95 7.20
CA ALA A 11 4.81 -2.87 6.41
C ALA A 11 3.79 -1.76 6.11
N ILE A 12 2.50 -2.08 6.00
CA ILE A 12 1.45 -1.10 5.68
C ILE A 12 1.14 -0.21 6.90
N PRO A 13 1.40 1.11 6.83
CA PRO A 13 1.10 2.00 7.95
C PRO A 13 -0.40 2.04 8.25
N GLY A 14 -0.77 1.94 9.53
CA GLY A 14 -2.16 1.99 9.96
C GLY A 14 -2.96 0.71 9.67
N CYS A 15 -2.32 -0.36 9.17
CA CYS A 15 -2.96 -1.66 9.01
C CYS A 15 -3.32 -2.25 10.38
N GLU A 16 -4.61 -2.50 10.62
CA GLU A 16 -5.14 -3.15 11.81
C GLU A 16 -5.37 -4.65 11.60
N GLY A 17 -5.46 -5.08 10.34
CA GLY A 17 -5.58 -6.49 10.00
C GLY A 17 -5.47 -6.73 8.50
N LEU A 18 -4.82 -7.84 8.14
CA LEU A 18 -4.71 -8.33 6.77
C LEU A 18 -5.06 -9.82 6.76
N GLU A 19 -6.22 -10.15 6.21
CA GLU A 19 -6.73 -11.52 6.12
C GLU A 19 -6.49 -12.04 4.71
N LYS A 20 -5.78 -13.17 4.55
CA LYS A 20 -5.65 -13.82 3.25
C LYS A 20 -6.99 -14.44 2.85
N THR A 21 -7.57 -13.98 1.75
CA THR A 21 -8.87 -14.45 1.24
C THR A 21 -8.74 -15.33 -0.01
N GLY A 22 -7.54 -15.38 -0.60
CA GLY A 22 -7.24 -16.17 -1.79
C GLY A 22 -5.75 -16.14 -2.13
N GLU A 23 -5.40 -16.71 -3.28
CA GLU A 23 -4.03 -16.62 -3.78
C GLU A 23 -3.74 -15.19 -4.24
N GLY A 24 -2.79 -14.52 -3.56
CA GLY A 24 -2.47 -13.12 -3.83
C GLY A 24 -3.57 -12.13 -3.44
N GLU A 25 -4.66 -12.58 -2.79
CA GLU A 25 -5.79 -11.72 -2.39
C GLU A 25 -5.92 -11.60 -0.88
N TYR A 26 -6.16 -10.38 -0.42
CA TYR A 26 -6.24 -10.04 0.99
C TYR A 26 -7.39 -9.07 1.26
N ARG A 27 -8.06 -9.24 2.40
CA ARG A 27 -8.95 -8.23 2.98
C ARG A 27 -8.16 -7.44 4.03
N MET A 28 -8.20 -6.12 3.94
CA MET A 28 -7.47 -5.21 4.81
C MET A 28 -8.42 -4.36 5.63
N LYS A 29 -8.10 -4.17 6.92
CA LYS A 29 -8.67 -3.11 7.76
C LYS A 29 -7.57 -2.14 8.12
N MET A 30 -7.81 -0.84 7.98
CA MET A 30 -6.82 0.18 8.30
C MET A 30 -7.43 1.45 8.88
N GLN A 31 -6.65 2.13 9.71
CA GLN A 31 -6.92 3.52 10.10
C GLN A 31 -6.03 4.44 9.28
N MET A 32 -6.65 5.40 8.60
CA MET A 32 -5.93 6.42 7.86
C MET A 32 -6.23 7.80 8.44
N ALA A 33 -5.17 8.59 8.60
CA ALA A 33 -5.26 10.01 8.94
C ALA A 33 -4.66 10.85 7.81
N LEU A 34 -5.44 11.82 7.32
CA LEU A 34 -5.06 12.76 6.27
C LEU A 34 -5.54 14.17 6.66
N ALA A 35 -4.59 15.08 6.91
CA ALA A 35 -4.87 16.42 7.41
C ALA A 35 -5.73 16.38 8.70
N SER A 36 -6.92 16.98 8.70
CA SER A 36 -7.88 16.95 9.80
C SER A 36 -8.87 15.79 9.74
N LEU A 37 -8.77 14.93 8.73
CA LEU A 37 -9.64 13.78 8.54
C LEU A 37 -8.96 12.52 9.07
N SER A 38 -9.67 11.74 9.87
CA SER A 38 -9.27 10.39 10.25
C SER A 38 -10.45 9.45 10.05
N GLY A 39 -10.18 8.22 9.63
CA GLY A 39 -11.23 7.24 9.48
C GLY A 39 -10.72 5.82 9.30
N ALA A 40 -11.59 4.90 9.69
CA ALA A 40 -11.45 3.49 9.38
C ALA A 40 -11.80 3.27 7.91
N PHE A 41 -10.97 2.46 7.25
CA PHE A 41 -11.18 1.96 5.89
C PHE A 41 -11.12 0.44 5.92
N GLU A 42 -12.03 -0.18 5.18
CA GLU A 42 -11.98 -1.61 4.87
C GLU A 42 -11.79 -1.77 3.36
N GLY A 43 -11.00 -2.76 2.97
CA GLY A 43 -10.55 -2.86 1.60
C GLY A 43 -10.03 -4.23 1.21
N ARG A 44 -9.57 -4.30 -0.04
CA ARG A 44 -8.93 -5.46 -0.63
C ARG A 44 -7.58 -5.07 -1.21
N VAL A 45 -6.61 -5.96 -1.06
CA VAL A 45 -5.30 -5.89 -1.71
C VAL A 45 -5.16 -7.12 -2.59
N ARG A 46 -4.74 -6.92 -3.84
CA ARG A 46 -4.42 -7.98 -4.78
C ARG A 46 -2.97 -7.84 -5.25
N ILE A 47 -2.24 -8.94 -5.25
CA ILE A 47 -0.88 -9.04 -5.80
C ILE A 47 -0.98 -9.76 -7.14
N THR A 48 -0.67 -9.06 -8.22
CA THR A 48 -0.76 -9.57 -9.61
C THR A 48 0.57 -9.40 -10.34
N ASP A 49 0.65 -9.91 -11.58
CA ASP A 49 1.77 -9.73 -12.51
C ASP A 49 3.15 -10.02 -11.88
N GLN A 50 3.22 -11.12 -11.13
CA GLN A 50 4.38 -11.45 -10.34
C GLN A 50 5.50 -11.99 -11.21
N THR A 51 6.68 -11.37 -11.12
CA THR A 51 7.94 -11.94 -11.56
C THR A 51 8.80 -12.16 -10.32
N PRO A 52 9.00 -13.41 -9.87
CA PRO A 52 9.69 -13.72 -8.63
C PRO A 52 11.01 -12.95 -8.48
N SER A 53 11.19 -12.32 -7.33
CA SER A 53 12.37 -11.51 -6.97
C SER A 53 12.63 -10.25 -7.82
N LEU A 54 11.79 -9.95 -8.81
CA LEU A 54 12.00 -8.83 -9.75
C LEU A 54 10.88 -7.80 -9.70
N SER A 55 9.62 -8.23 -9.70
CA SER A 55 8.50 -7.28 -9.72
C SER A 55 7.17 -7.89 -9.33
N PHE A 56 6.25 -7.04 -8.89
CA PHE A 56 4.84 -7.39 -8.73
C PHE A 56 3.98 -6.14 -8.78
N ARG A 57 2.72 -6.30 -9.19
CA ARG A 57 1.72 -5.24 -9.15
C ARG A 57 0.88 -5.39 -7.88
N LEU A 58 0.66 -4.27 -7.19
CA LEU A 58 -0.28 -4.15 -6.09
C LEU A 58 -1.51 -3.42 -6.59
N VAL A 59 -2.69 -4.00 -6.37
CA VAL A 59 -3.98 -3.34 -6.60
C VAL A 59 -4.68 -3.22 -5.27
N VAL A 60 -5.03 -2.00 -4.88
CA VAL A 60 -5.63 -1.67 -3.59
C VAL A 60 -6.96 -0.98 -3.82
N GLU A 61 -8.00 -1.48 -3.17
CA GLU A 61 -9.31 -0.83 -3.12
C GLU A 61 -9.71 -0.72 -1.66
N GLY A 62 -10.14 0.47 -1.21
CA GLY A 62 -10.59 0.68 0.16
C GLY A 62 -11.72 1.69 0.22
N ALA A 63 -12.66 1.47 1.12
CA ALA A 63 -13.76 2.39 1.38
C ALA A 63 -13.98 2.57 2.87
N GLY A 64 -14.41 3.76 3.25
CA GLY A 64 -14.72 4.14 4.61
C GLY A 64 -15.74 5.27 4.64
N ARG A 65 -16.08 5.73 5.84
CA ARG A 65 -17.11 6.77 6.03
C ARG A 65 -16.79 8.08 5.29
N ILE A 66 -15.51 8.42 5.15
CA ILE A 66 -15.07 9.69 4.58
C ILE A 66 -14.77 9.61 3.07
N GLY A 67 -14.90 8.44 2.44
CA GLY A 67 -14.66 8.26 1.02
C GLY A 67 -14.09 6.91 0.64
N PHE A 68 -13.47 6.85 -0.55
CA PHE A 68 -12.85 5.64 -1.06
C PHE A 68 -11.50 5.96 -1.74
N VAL A 69 -10.68 4.92 -1.84
CA VAL A 69 -9.42 4.90 -2.56
C VAL A 69 -9.40 3.67 -3.45
N LYS A 70 -9.01 3.83 -4.71
CA LYS A 70 -8.62 2.75 -5.60
C LYS A 70 -7.27 3.10 -6.16
N GLY A 71 -6.33 2.17 -6.18
CA GLY A 71 -5.03 2.43 -6.77
C GLY A 71 -4.37 1.15 -7.22
N GLU A 72 -3.45 1.32 -8.14
CA GLU A 72 -2.54 0.25 -8.52
C GLU A 72 -1.11 0.78 -8.63
N GLY A 73 -0.14 -0.10 -8.40
CA GLY A 73 1.25 0.24 -8.58
C GLY A 73 2.10 -0.97 -8.93
N LEU A 74 3.02 -0.80 -9.87
CA LEU A 74 4.04 -1.78 -10.20
C LEU A 74 5.29 -1.47 -9.37
N LEU A 75 5.73 -2.47 -8.61
CA LEU A 75 6.96 -2.45 -7.86
C LEU A 75 8.01 -3.25 -8.62
N LYS A 76 9.21 -2.69 -8.78
CA LYS A 76 10.37 -3.37 -9.36
C LYS A 76 11.53 -3.34 -8.36
N LEU A 77 12.10 -4.51 -8.12
CA LEU A 77 13.19 -4.77 -7.20
C LEU A 77 14.46 -5.05 -8.00
N ARG A 78 15.56 -4.44 -7.61
CA ARG A 78 16.87 -4.67 -8.21
C ARG A 78 17.92 -4.81 -7.11
N ALA A 79 18.81 -5.80 -7.25
CA ALA A 79 19.97 -5.91 -6.37
C ALA A 79 20.89 -4.69 -6.58
N ALA A 80 21.35 -4.11 -5.47
CA ALA A 80 22.30 -3.00 -5.44
C ALA A 80 23.41 -3.29 -4.41
N ASP A 81 24.54 -2.59 -4.50
CA ASP A 81 25.64 -2.77 -3.54
C ASP A 81 25.18 -2.41 -2.13
N GLY A 82 25.09 -3.44 -1.26
CA GLY A 82 24.65 -3.29 0.13
C GLY A 82 23.13 -3.27 0.34
N GLY A 83 22.30 -3.63 -0.66
CA GLY A 83 20.86 -3.72 -0.45
C GLY A 83 20.01 -4.01 -1.69
N THR A 84 18.73 -3.62 -1.62
CA THR A 84 17.76 -3.73 -2.72
C THR A 84 17.31 -2.33 -3.12
N GLU A 85 17.54 -1.94 -4.37
CA GLU A 85 16.91 -0.77 -4.97
C GLU A 85 15.46 -1.11 -5.31
N VAL A 86 14.54 -0.24 -4.89
CA VAL A 86 13.11 -0.39 -5.17
C VAL A 86 12.62 0.79 -5.99
N SER A 87 12.10 0.53 -7.17
CA SER A 87 11.38 1.50 -7.98
C SER A 87 9.91 1.17 -8.03
N TYR A 88 9.07 2.20 -8.06
CA TYR A 88 7.63 2.05 -8.12
C TYR A 88 7.02 3.06 -9.10
N GLU A 89 5.98 2.63 -9.79
CA GLU A 89 5.10 3.48 -10.59
C GLU A 89 3.66 3.10 -10.27
N GLY A 90 2.74 4.06 -10.28
CA GLY A 90 1.36 3.76 -9.93
C GLY A 90 0.44 4.96 -10.03
N GLU A 91 -0.84 4.66 -9.96
CA GLU A 91 -1.93 5.61 -10.03
C GLU A 91 -2.95 5.33 -8.92
N ALA A 92 -3.63 6.39 -8.49
CA ALA A 92 -4.68 6.28 -7.49
C ALA A 92 -5.83 7.23 -7.82
N GLN A 93 -7.04 6.73 -7.60
CA GLN A 93 -8.30 7.46 -7.63
C GLN A 93 -8.83 7.58 -6.20
N VAL A 94 -9.15 8.80 -5.81
CA VAL A 94 -9.68 9.11 -4.49
C VAL A 94 -10.99 9.87 -4.66
N GLY A 95 -12.01 9.48 -3.90
CA GLY A 95 -13.33 10.11 -3.96
C GLY A 95 -14.00 10.24 -2.60
N GLY A 96 -15.04 11.07 -2.52
CA GLY A 96 -15.74 11.39 -1.28
C GLY A 96 -15.16 12.62 -0.57
N THR A 97 -15.50 12.80 0.70
CA THR A 97 -15.06 13.96 1.52
C THR A 97 -13.53 14.05 1.61
N ILE A 98 -12.84 12.92 1.62
CA ILE A 98 -11.38 12.86 1.62
C ILE A 98 -10.76 13.51 0.37
N ALA A 99 -11.44 13.50 -0.78
CA ALA A 99 -10.94 14.15 -2.00
C ALA A 99 -10.95 15.69 -1.88
N ALA A 100 -11.74 16.26 -0.97
CA ALA A 100 -11.87 17.70 -0.79
C ALA A 100 -10.63 18.36 -0.16
N VAL A 101 -9.69 17.59 0.39
CA VAL A 101 -8.44 18.14 0.96
C VAL A 101 -7.46 18.63 -0.11
N GLY A 102 -7.72 18.30 -1.38
CA GLY A 102 -6.93 18.72 -2.53
C GLY A 102 -5.78 17.77 -2.89
N GLN A 103 -5.47 17.72 -4.18
CA GLN A 103 -4.53 16.76 -4.77
C GLN A 103 -3.13 16.81 -4.14
N ARG A 104 -2.60 18.00 -3.84
CA ARG A 104 -1.25 18.16 -3.25
C ARG A 104 -1.09 17.41 -1.92
N LEU A 105 -2.13 17.44 -1.07
CA LEU A 105 -2.12 16.78 0.24
C LEU A 105 -2.27 15.26 0.11
N ILE A 106 -3.11 14.82 -0.83
CA ILE A 106 -3.27 13.40 -1.20
C ILE A 106 -1.93 12.84 -1.70
N ASP A 107 -1.29 13.52 -2.66
CA ASP A 107 0.00 13.11 -3.23
C ASP A 107 1.10 13.03 -2.15
N GLY A 108 1.17 14.01 -1.26
CA GLY A 108 2.14 14.02 -0.16
C GLY A 108 1.94 12.83 0.79
N THR A 109 0.69 12.50 1.09
CA THR A 109 0.37 11.38 1.98
C THR A 109 0.61 10.04 1.32
N ALA A 110 0.27 9.89 0.04
CA ALA A 110 0.59 8.70 -0.73
C ALA A 110 2.11 8.44 -0.75
N LYS A 111 2.92 9.47 -1.05
CA LYS A 111 4.39 9.37 -1.01
C LYS A 111 4.92 8.98 0.38
N MET A 112 4.37 9.57 1.44
CA MET A 112 4.74 9.21 2.81
C MET A 112 4.41 7.74 3.13
N MET A 113 3.21 7.28 2.76
CA MET A 113 2.76 5.89 2.99
C MET A 113 3.66 4.90 2.26
N ILE A 114 3.98 5.17 0.99
CA ILE A 114 4.87 4.35 0.18
C ILE A 114 6.28 4.30 0.80
N LYS A 115 6.83 5.45 1.21
CA LYS A 115 8.15 5.52 1.87
C LYS A 115 8.18 4.67 3.13
N LYS A 116 7.18 4.83 4.02
CA LYS A 116 7.08 4.06 5.27
C LYS A 116 6.90 2.56 5.02
N PHE A 117 6.11 2.20 4.01
CA PHE A 117 5.96 0.82 3.60
C PHE A 117 7.31 0.21 3.24
N PHE A 118 8.09 0.87 2.39
CA PHE A 118 9.39 0.34 1.98
C PHE A 118 10.44 0.35 3.08
N GLU A 119 10.45 1.36 3.96
CA GLU A 119 11.31 1.36 5.15
C GLU A 119 11.04 0.11 6.01
N LYS A 120 9.76 -0.20 6.28
CA LYS A 120 9.36 -1.38 7.05
C LYS A 120 9.56 -2.70 6.31
N PHE A 121 9.34 -2.70 5.00
CA PHE A 121 9.52 -3.86 4.14
C PHE A 121 11.00 -4.27 4.06
N ALA A 122 11.92 -3.30 3.92
CA ALA A 122 13.35 -3.54 3.92
C ALA A 122 13.85 -4.10 5.25
N GLU A 123 13.35 -3.56 6.38
CA GLU A 123 13.63 -4.10 7.73
C GLU A 123 13.20 -5.57 7.86
N ALA A 124 12.07 -5.95 7.26
CA ALA A 124 11.51 -7.30 7.36
C ALA A 124 12.05 -8.30 6.32
N ALA A 125 12.73 -7.81 5.28
CA ALA A 125 13.40 -8.61 4.26
C ALA A 125 14.88 -8.91 4.58
N SER A 126 15.38 -8.34 5.69
CA SER A 126 16.70 -8.58 6.27
C SER A 126 16.66 -9.75 7.27
#